data_AF-A0A258ZTP5-F1
#
_entry.id   AF-A0A258ZTP5-F1
#
_cell.length_a   1.000
_cell.length_b   1.000
_cell.length_c   1.000
_cell.angle_alpha   90.00
_cell.angle_beta   90.00
_cell.angle_gamma   90.00
#
_symmetry.space_group_name_H-M   'P 1'
#
loop_
_entity.id
_entity.type
_entity.pdbx_description
1 polymer ?
#
loop_
_entity_poly.entity_id
_entity_poly.type
_entity_poly.pdbx_seq_one_letter_code
_entity_poly.pdbx_strand_id
1 'polypeptide(L)'
;WAGLRGAVSIFLATIPMLAGLPGAHTYFNIAFIVVVTSLLLHGWTLALAARRLDVALADPLREPQRFEIDLPGQSEHELVAYPVAAGTVGIRADLLPEWARMVLVVREGKVLGPEEAGLLLARDYVYLLTPPQRVHQLDRLFMLEELVWGQDAAFPFAGEIRLGDIGELYGLPIPLRDQDFTVAAAFADRTDDRPAPGMRIVFGHAAIEVRQVENGRVTLAALRLERDDAGRGTQFIQGFLRLARKGRNQSDTF
;
A
#
# COMPACT_ATOMS: atom_id res chain seq x y z
N TRP A 1 4.78 19.45 -3.48
CA TRP A 1 4.19 20.70 -4.01
C TRP A 1 3.95 21.82 -2.96
N ALA A 2 4.38 21.66 -1.69
CA ALA A 2 4.16 22.68 -0.63
C ALA A 2 5.40 23.53 -0.27
N GLY A 3 6.63 23.02 -0.45
CA GLY A 3 7.85 23.67 0.08
C GLY A 3 8.34 24.91 -0.69
N LEU A 4 8.17 24.96 -2.02
CA LEU A 4 8.79 26.01 -2.84
C LEU A 4 8.13 27.40 -2.68
N ARG A 5 6.89 27.48 -2.16
CA ARG A 5 6.13 28.74 -2.09
C ARG A 5 6.45 29.56 -0.85
N GLY A 6 6.78 28.89 0.27
CA GLY A 6 7.15 29.56 1.52
C GLY A 6 8.51 30.24 1.44
N ALA A 7 9.52 29.53 0.92
CA ALA A 7 10.88 30.06 0.82
C ALA A 7 11.00 31.27 -0.12
N VAL A 8 10.33 31.22 -1.29
CA VAL A 8 10.35 32.33 -2.26
C VAL A 8 9.64 33.58 -1.72
N SER A 9 8.51 33.41 -1.03
CA SER A 9 7.75 34.55 -0.49
C SER A 9 8.52 35.28 0.61
N ILE A 10 9.21 34.53 1.48
CA ILE A 10 10.06 35.11 2.52
C ILE A 10 11.27 35.81 1.88
N PHE A 11 11.89 35.19 0.87
CA PHE A 11 13.03 35.78 0.15
C PHE A 11 12.68 37.11 -0.51
N LEU A 12 11.53 37.20 -1.20
CA LEU A 12 11.05 38.45 -1.81
C LEU A 12 10.74 39.52 -0.76
N ALA A 13 10.25 39.13 0.42
CA ALA A 13 9.99 40.04 1.54
C ALA A 13 11.28 40.67 2.11
N THR A 14 12.44 40.02 1.97
CA THR A 14 13.73 40.54 2.43
C THR A 14 14.37 41.57 1.48
N ILE A 15 13.96 41.62 0.21
CA ILE A 15 14.55 42.51 -0.81
C ILE A 15 14.45 43.99 -0.42
N PRO A 16 13.32 44.53 0.07
CA PRO A 16 13.23 45.93 0.48
C PRO A 16 14.16 46.29 1.64
N MET A 17 14.42 45.31 2.52
CA MET A 17 15.31 45.47 3.68
C MET A 17 16.78 45.48 3.26
N LEU A 18 17.15 44.66 2.27
CA LEU A 18 18.48 44.69 1.66
C LEU A 18 18.72 45.94 0.80
N ALA A 19 17.67 46.49 0.20
CA ALA A 19 17.74 47.72 -0.60
C ALA A 19 17.76 49.01 0.24
N GLY A 20 17.68 48.92 1.58
CA GLY A 20 17.76 50.07 2.48
C GLY A 20 16.57 51.05 2.38
N LEU A 21 15.41 50.59 1.90
CA LEU A 21 14.26 51.45 1.68
C LEU A 21 13.65 51.95 3.02
N PRO A 22 13.22 53.22 3.09
CA PRO A 22 12.53 53.72 4.27
C PRO A 22 11.23 52.94 4.52
N GLY A 23 11.07 52.42 5.74
CA GLY A 23 9.92 51.59 6.10
C GLY A 23 10.02 50.11 5.72
N ALA A 24 11.19 49.63 5.25
CA ALA A 24 11.39 48.24 4.85
C ALA A 24 11.03 47.20 5.93
N HIS A 25 11.30 47.50 7.21
CA HIS A 25 10.92 46.64 8.33
C HIS A 25 9.41 46.42 8.42
N THR A 26 8.60 47.43 8.09
CA THR A 26 7.13 47.34 8.11
C THR A 26 6.63 46.40 7.02
N TYR A 27 7.15 46.54 5.79
CA TYR A 27 6.79 45.66 4.68
C TYR A 27 7.23 44.21 4.93
N PHE A 28 8.42 44.01 5.50
CA PHE A 28 8.91 42.70 5.90
C PHE A 28 7.99 42.06 6.95
N ASN A 29 7.65 42.79 8.01
CA ASN A 29 6.80 42.28 9.09
C ASN A 29 5.40 41.89 8.58
N ILE A 30 4.81 42.68 7.68
CA ILE A 30 3.51 42.37 7.08
C ILE A 30 3.59 41.09 6.23
N ALA A 31 4.55 41.02 5.31
CA ALA A 31 4.71 39.86 4.44
C ALA A 31 5.03 38.58 5.24
N PHE A 32 5.87 38.69 6.27
CA PHE A 32 6.21 37.60 7.17
C PHE A 32 4.98 37.06 7.91
N ILE A 33 4.18 37.94 8.53
CA ILE A 33 2.97 37.53 9.24
C ILE A 33 1.98 36.87 8.27
N VAL A 34 1.75 37.45 7.09
CA VAL A 34 0.83 36.87 6.09
C VAL A 34 1.26 35.48 5.66
N VAL A 35 2.56 35.26 5.42
CA VAL A 35 3.10 33.95 5.01
C VAL A 35 2.96 32.94 6.15
N VAL A 36 3.39 33.28 7.36
CA VAL A 36 3.30 32.40 8.54
C VAL A 36 1.85 32.04 8.84
N THR A 37 0.93 33.03 8.84
CA THR A 37 -0.49 32.80 9.07
C THR A 37 -1.11 31.93 7.97
N SER A 38 -0.73 32.14 6.71
CA SER A 38 -1.17 31.29 5.59
C SER A 38 -0.71 29.84 5.76
N LEU A 39 0.57 29.62 6.10
CA LEU A 39 1.13 28.30 6.36
C LEU A 39 0.44 27.59 7.53
N LEU A 40 0.16 28.32 8.63
CA LEU A 40 -0.55 27.77 9.79
C LEU A 40 -2.00 27.39 9.45
N LEU A 41 -2.73 28.25 8.74
CA LEU A 41 -4.11 27.95 8.30
C LEU A 41 -4.15 26.74 7.36
N HIS A 42 -3.29 26.69 6.35
CA HIS A 42 -3.24 25.56 5.40
C HIS A 42 -2.73 24.27 6.05
N GLY A 43 -1.74 24.34 6.94
CA GLY A 43 -1.22 23.18 7.65
C GLY A 43 -2.25 22.58 8.61
N TRP A 44 -2.98 23.42 9.35
CA TRP A 44 -3.99 22.98 10.31
C TRP A 44 -5.19 22.31 9.64
N THR A 45 -5.66 22.86 8.51
CA THR A 45 -6.79 22.29 7.76
C THR A 45 -6.48 20.92 7.18
N LEU A 46 -5.25 20.70 6.70
CA LEU A 46 -4.81 19.40 6.20
C LEU A 46 -4.75 18.35 7.31
N ALA A 47 -4.21 18.72 8.48
CA ALA A 47 -4.13 17.83 9.64
C ALA A 47 -5.52 17.46 10.19
N LEU A 48 -6.45 18.42 10.21
CA LEU A 48 -7.82 18.17 10.66
C LEU A 48 -8.61 17.31 9.65
N ALA A 49 -8.41 17.54 8.34
CA ALA A 49 -9.02 16.73 7.29
C ALA A 49 -8.52 15.28 7.31
N ALA A 50 -7.22 15.07 7.48
CA ALA A 50 -6.63 13.73 7.60
C ALA A 50 -7.22 12.94 8.79
N ARG A 51 -7.40 13.59 9.94
CA ARG A 51 -8.01 12.98 11.13
C ARG A 51 -9.51 12.72 10.98
N ARG A 52 -10.23 13.55 10.21
CA ARG A 52 -11.67 13.39 9.95
C ARG A 52 -11.98 12.29 8.93
N LEU A 53 -11.07 12.02 8.02
CA LEU A 53 -11.24 11.03 6.95
C LEU A 53 -10.69 9.65 7.31
N ASP A 54 -10.22 9.45 8.54
CA ASP A 54 -9.53 8.22 9.00
C ASP A 54 -8.39 7.78 8.06
N VAL A 55 -7.82 8.75 7.32
CA VAL A 55 -6.56 8.62 6.57
C VAL A 55 -5.41 9.03 7.48
N ALA A 56 -5.56 8.83 8.79
CA ALA A 56 -4.41 8.56 9.63
C ALA A 56 -4.07 7.11 9.31
N LEU A 57 -3.14 6.91 8.36
CA LEU A 57 -2.70 5.61 7.90
C LEU A 57 -2.79 4.61 9.05
N ALA A 58 -3.67 3.62 8.93
CA ALA A 58 -3.52 2.38 9.69
C ALA A 58 -2.05 2.03 9.58
N ASP A 59 -1.35 2.03 10.72
CA ASP A 59 0.11 2.00 10.80
C ASP A 59 0.57 0.98 9.77
N PRO A 60 1.13 1.41 8.62
CA PRO A 60 1.50 0.44 7.60
C PRO A 60 2.46 -0.45 8.35
N LEU A 61 2.12 -1.73 8.51
CA LEU A 61 2.98 -2.71 9.15
C LEU A 61 4.35 -2.48 8.54
N ARG A 62 5.22 -1.82 9.34
CA ARG A 62 6.29 -1.01 8.77
C ARG A 62 7.19 -1.99 8.06
N GLU A 63 7.32 -1.81 6.74
CA GLU A 63 8.29 -2.55 5.95
C GLU A 63 9.62 -2.48 6.70
N PRO A 64 10.32 -3.62 6.88
CA PRO A 64 11.51 -3.69 7.71
C PRO A 64 12.47 -2.61 7.25
N GLN A 65 12.79 -1.70 8.17
CA GLN A 65 13.65 -0.56 7.84
C GLN A 65 15.07 -1.11 7.69
N ARG A 66 15.61 -0.95 6.48
CA ARG A 66 16.95 -1.39 6.12
C ARG A 66 17.86 -0.18 6.16
N PHE A 67 18.92 -0.30 6.94
CA PHE A 67 19.97 0.70 7.00
C PHE A 67 21.26 0.00 6.55
N GLU A 68 21.77 0.42 5.40
CA GLU A 68 23.11 0.04 4.96
C GLU A 68 24.12 0.74 5.88
N ILE A 69 25.01 -0.03 6.51
CA ILE A 69 26.07 0.52 7.35
C ILE A 69 27.41 0.14 6.74
N ASP A 70 28.15 1.14 6.26
CA ASP A 70 29.53 0.97 5.82
C ASP A 70 30.45 0.78 7.03
N LEU A 71 30.71 -0.48 7.41
CA LEU A 71 31.66 -0.82 8.46
C LEU A 71 33.11 -0.77 7.92
N PRO A 72 34.04 -0.08 8.60
CA PRO A 72 35.45 -0.10 8.21
C PRO A 72 36.02 -1.51 8.42
N GLY A 73 36.25 -2.22 7.30
CA GLY A 73 36.77 -3.59 7.28
C GLY A 73 35.81 -4.57 6.60
N GLN A 74 35.81 -4.56 5.26
CA GLN A 74 35.36 -5.63 4.34
C GLN A 74 34.16 -6.49 4.73
N SER A 75 33.16 -5.90 5.38
CA SER A 75 31.99 -6.65 5.86
C SER A 75 30.77 -5.97 5.29
N GLU A 76 30.26 -6.45 4.14
CA GLU A 76 28.96 -6.06 3.58
C GLU A 76 27.85 -6.59 4.50
N HIS A 77 27.61 -5.93 5.62
CA HIS A 77 26.50 -6.26 6.51
C HIS A 77 25.53 -5.09 6.57
N GLU A 78 24.25 -5.41 6.51
CA GLU A 78 23.17 -4.45 6.67
C GLU A 78 22.59 -4.57 8.07
N LEU A 79 22.17 -3.43 8.63
CA LEU A 79 21.36 -3.40 9.83
C LEU A 79 19.89 -3.37 9.42
N VAL A 80 19.16 -4.43 9.75
CA VAL A 80 17.75 -4.57 9.40
C VAL A 80 16.91 -4.58 10.67
N ALA A 81 15.84 -3.77 10.69
CA ALA A 81 14.89 -3.71 11.78
C ALA A 81 13.62 -4.51 11.45
N TYR A 82 13.27 -5.47 12.30
CA TYR A 82 12.05 -6.28 12.16
C TYR A 82 11.08 -6.05 13.32
N PRO A 83 9.78 -5.82 13.04
CA PRO A 83 8.76 -5.88 14.07
C PRO A 83 8.46 -7.33 14.46
N VAL A 84 8.31 -7.61 15.76
CA VAL A 84 7.89 -8.92 16.26
C VAL A 84 6.36 -8.96 16.30
N ALA A 85 5.76 -9.74 15.40
CA ALA A 85 4.31 -9.90 15.30
C ALA A 85 3.72 -10.70 16.47
N ALA A 86 2.46 -10.44 16.79
CA ALA A 86 1.72 -11.23 17.77
C ALA A 86 1.50 -12.66 17.25
N GLY A 87 1.88 -13.67 18.04
CA GLY A 87 1.83 -15.08 17.62
C GLY A 87 3.18 -15.64 17.16
N THR A 88 4.22 -14.80 17.02
CA THR A 88 5.60 -15.27 16.85
C THR A 88 6.00 -16.05 18.10
N VAL A 89 6.36 -17.33 17.95
CA VAL A 89 6.93 -18.11 19.05
C VAL A 89 8.19 -17.40 19.52
N GLY A 90 8.27 -17.05 20.81
CA GLY A 90 9.34 -16.21 21.36
C GLY A 90 10.73 -16.69 20.94
N ILE A 91 11.33 -15.98 19.99
CA ILE A 91 12.70 -16.23 19.52
C ILE A 91 13.64 -15.61 20.55
N ARG A 92 14.68 -16.35 20.94
CA ARG A 92 15.78 -15.82 21.72
C ARG A 92 16.96 -15.49 20.81
N ALA A 93 17.84 -14.61 21.25
CA ALA A 93 19.03 -14.25 20.49
C ALA A 93 19.92 -15.46 20.13
N ASP A 94 19.97 -16.48 20.98
CA ASP A 94 20.71 -17.73 20.77
C ASP A 94 20.07 -18.71 19.77
N LEU A 95 18.81 -18.49 19.39
CA LEU A 95 18.12 -19.29 18.36
C LEU A 95 18.28 -18.70 16.96
N LEU A 96 18.94 -17.56 16.83
CA LEU A 96 19.19 -16.95 15.54
C LEU A 96 20.34 -17.66 14.81
N PRO A 97 20.28 -17.73 13.46
CA PRO A 97 21.38 -18.24 12.67
C PRO A 97 22.68 -17.46 12.95
N GLU A 98 23.84 -18.12 12.88
CA GLU A 98 25.15 -17.49 13.16
C GLU A 98 25.45 -16.26 12.28
N TRP A 99 24.85 -16.21 11.09
CA TRP A 99 24.99 -15.10 10.14
C TRP A 99 24.04 -13.92 10.43
N ALA A 100 23.14 -14.03 11.41
CA ALA A 100 22.22 -12.98 11.83
C ALA A 100 22.46 -12.65 13.30
N ARG A 101 23.11 -11.50 13.55
CA ARG A 101 23.45 -11.08 14.91
C ARG A 101 22.46 -10.05 15.42
N MET A 102 21.80 -10.34 16.54
CA MET A 102 21.00 -9.35 17.26
C MET A 102 21.89 -8.28 17.88
N VAL A 103 21.60 -7.03 17.56
CA VAL A 103 22.33 -5.87 18.05
C VAL A 103 21.58 -5.21 19.22
N LEU A 104 20.29 -4.95 19.03
CA LEU A 104 19.44 -4.32 20.04
C LEU A 104 17.96 -4.65 19.82
N VAL A 105 17.17 -4.47 20.87
CA VAL A 105 15.72 -4.60 20.85
C VAL A 105 15.10 -3.32 21.40
N VAL A 106 14.12 -2.76 20.69
CA VAL A 106 13.33 -1.64 21.17
C VAL A 106 11.99 -2.15 21.66
N ARG A 107 11.74 -2.03 22.96
CA ARG A 107 10.49 -2.44 23.63
C ARG A 107 9.89 -1.25 24.36
N GLU A 108 8.67 -0.87 23.97
CA GLU A 108 7.95 0.27 24.57
C GLU A 108 8.80 1.56 24.65
N GLY A 109 9.62 1.81 23.62
CA GLY A 109 10.50 2.97 23.54
C GLY A 109 11.80 2.86 24.35
N LYS A 110 12.05 1.74 25.04
CA LYS A 110 13.32 1.44 25.70
C LYS A 110 14.23 0.64 24.78
N VAL A 111 15.49 1.03 24.69
CA VAL A 111 16.54 0.28 23.99
C VAL A 111 17.14 -0.73 24.95
N LEU A 112 17.08 -2.01 24.59
CA LEU A 112 17.57 -3.13 25.38
C LEU A 112 18.67 -3.86 24.59
N GLY A 113 19.71 -4.30 25.30
CA GLY A 113 20.67 -5.24 24.73
C GLY A 113 20.04 -6.64 24.51
N PRO A 114 20.64 -7.51 23.68
CA PRO A 114 20.11 -8.86 23.43
C PRO A 114 19.94 -9.69 24.70
N GLU A 115 20.89 -9.60 25.63
CA GLU A 115 20.83 -10.32 26.92
C GLU A 115 19.76 -9.75 27.85
N GLU A 116 19.57 -8.43 27.84
CA GLU A 116 18.58 -7.73 28.67
C GLU A 116 17.15 -7.94 28.14
N ALA A 117 16.99 -8.03 26.82
CA ALA A 117 15.70 -8.25 26.17
C ALA A 117 15.15 -9.66 26.47
N GLY A 118 16.05 -10.64 26.61
CA GLY A 118 15.71 -12.04 26.88
C GLY A 118 14.90 -12.66 25.74
N LEU A 119 13.67 -13.08 26.05
CA LEU A 119 12.72 -13.55 25.04
C LEU A 119 12.12 -12.35 24.29
N LEU A 120 12.10 -12.43 22.97
CA LEU A 120 11.39 -11.46 22.15
C LEU A 120 9.88 -11.58 22.35
N LEU A 121 9.23 -10.44 22.52
CA LEU A 121 7.80 -10.31 22.78
C LEU A 121 7.14 -9.59 21.61
N ALA A 122 5.83 -9.82 21.44
CA ALA A 122 5.04 -9.08 20.47
C ALA A 122 5.20 -7.55 20.71
N ARG A 123 5.29 -6.78 19.62
CA ARG A 123 5.52 -5.32 19.61
C ARG A 123 6.96 -4.89 19.90
N ASP A 124 7.89 -5.83 20.04
CA ASP A 124 9.31 -5.51 20.00
C ASP A 124 9.74 -5.13 18.59
N TYR A 125 10.78 -4.29 18.51
CA TYR A 125 11.52 -4.05 17.28
C TYR A 125 12.94 -4.56 17.44
N VAL A 126 13.33 -5.53 16.61
CA VAL A 126 14.62 -6.20 16.70
C VAL A 126 15.52 -5.72 15.58
N TYR A 127 16.72 -5.28 15.93
CA TYR A 127 17.72 -4.84 14.98
C TYR A 127 18.78 -5.94 14.84
N LEU A 128 18.94 -6.41 13.61
CA LEU A 128 19.80 -7.52 13.24
C LEU A 128 20.86 -7.05 12.26
N LEU A 129 22.11 -7.41 12.53
CA LEU A 129 23.20 -7.28 11.57
C LEU A 129 23.27 -8.56 10.74
N THR A 130 23.15 -8.43 9.41
CA THR A 130 23.04 -9.58 8.51
C THR A 130 23.66 -9.31 7.13
N PRO A 131 24.21 -10.34 6.44
CA PRO A 131 24.61 -10.20 5.04
C PRO A 131 23.41 -9.91 4.12
N PRO A 132 23.54 -8.99 3.15
CA PRO A 132 22.42 -8.54 2.30
C PRO A 132 21.78 -9.70 1.52
N GLN A 133 22.57 -10.69 1.09
CA GLN A 133 22.06 -11.82 0.31
C GLN A 133 21.18 -12.78 1.12
N ARG A 134 21.15 -12.67 2.46
CA ARG A 134 20.41 -13.57 3.36
C ARG A 134 19.25 -12.91 4.09
N VAL A 135 19.01 -11.61 3.86
CA VAL A 135 17.89 -10.85 4.46
C VAL A 135 16.55 -11.57 4.26
N HIS A 136 16.30 -12.11 3.06
CA HIS A 136 15.07 -12.86 2.74
C HIS A 136 14.81 -14.10 3.60
N GLN A 137 15.83 -14.64 4.26
CA GLN A 137 15.67 -15.77 5.18
C GLN A 137 15.19 -15.30 6.56
N LEU A 138 15.54 -14.07 6.96
CA LEU A 138 15.02 -13.42 8.18
C LEU A 138 13.59 -12.94 8.01
N ASP A 139 13.23 -12.49 6.80
CA ASP A 139 11.83 -12.17 6.46
C ASP A 139 10.93 -13.34 6.87
N ARG A 140 11.26 -14.59 6.51
CA ARG A 140 10.44 -15.76 6.89
C ARG A 140 10.39 -16.08 8.39
N LEU A 141 11.38 -15.65 9.16
CA LEU A 141 11.54 -16.00 10.58
C LEU A 141 10.84 -14.98 11.48
N PHE A 142 10.91 -13.70 11.13
CA PHE A 142 10.31 -12.59 11.88
C PHE A 142 8.99 -12.13 11.28
N MET A 143 8.84 -12.24 9.97
CA MET A 143 7.55 -12.37 9.31
C MET A 143 7.27 -13.86 9.18
N LEU A 144 7.09 -14.51 10.34
CA LEU A 144 6.05 -15.53 10.41
C LEU A 144 4.82 -14.78 9.94
N GLU A 145 4.53 -14.96 8.66
CA GLU A 145 3.32 -14.57 8.00
C GLU A 145 2.26 -14.32 9.08
N GLU A 146 1.93 -13.06 9.34
CA GLU A 146 0.58 -12.76 8.96
C GLU A 146 0.50 -13.25 7.51
N LEU A 147 0.12 -14.52 7.36
CA LEU A 147 -1.08 -14.92 6.69
C LEU A 147 -2.09 -13.83 7.04
N VAL A 148 -1.88 -12.70 6.37
CA VAL A 148 -2.89 -11.75 6.04
C VAL A 148 -3.78 -12.59 5.14
N TRP A 149 -4.62 -13.41 5.79
CA TRP A 149 -6.01 -13.56 5.43
C TRP A 149 -6.72 -12.20 5.49
N GLY A 150 -6.01 -11.06 5.55
CA GLY A 150 -6.54 -9.80 5.12
C GLY A 150 -6.73 -9.85 3.62
N GLN A 151 -7.87 -10.39 3.20
CA GLN A 151 -8.67 -9.91 2.07
C GLN A 151 -8.00 -9.89 0.66
N ASP A 152 -6.72 -10.26 0.54
CA ASP A 152 -5.81 -10.05 -0.61
C ASP A 152 -4.99 -11.32 -0.92
N ALA A 153 -5.44 -12.52 -0.51
CA ALA A 153 -4.87 -13.75 -1.04
C ALA A 153 -5.14 -13.82 -2.55
N ALA A 154 -4.10 -13.53 -3.33
CA ALA A 154 -4.16 -13.44 -4.79
C ALA A 154 -3.19 -14.45 -5.40
N PHE A 155 -3.69 -15.41 -6.17
CA PHE A 155 -2.87 -16.42 -6.83
C PHE A 155 -2.41 -15.88 -8.19
N PRO A 156 -1.10 -15.71 -8.44
CA PRO A 156 -0.63 -15.14 -9.70
C PRO A 156 -0.69 -16.15 -10.86
N PHE A 157 -1.03 -15.67 -12.05
CA PHE A 157 -1.01 -16.41 -13.31
C PHE A 157 -0.34 -15.58 -14.40
N ALA A 158 0.38 -16.27 -15.28
CA ALA A 158 0.85 -15.65 -16.51
C ALA A 158 -0.31 -15.41 -17.48
N GLY A 159 -0.21 -14.35 -18.28
CA GLY A 159 -1.28 -13.92 -19.19
C GLY A 159 -1.63 -14.94 -20.27
N GLU A 160 -0.74 -15.86 -20.59
CA GLU A 160 -0.93 -16.94 -21.57
C GLU A 160 -1.72 -18.15 -21.05
N ILE A 161 -1.97 -18.26 -19.74
CA ILE A 161 -2.76 -19.36 -19.18
C ILE A 161 -4.21 -19.25 -19.65
N ARG A 162 -4.84 -20.39 -19.98
CA ARG A 162 -6.25 -20.43 -20.39
C ARG A 162 -7.18 -20.25 -19.20
N LEU A 163 -8.29 -19.54 -19.41
CA LEU A 163 -9.32 -19.39 -18.40
C LEU A 163 -9.95 -20.73 -18.02
N GLY A 164 -10.08 -21.68 -18.96
CA GLY A 164 -10.56 -23.04 -18.69
C GLY A 164 -9.71 -23.78 -17.65
N ASP A 165 -8.38 -23.73 -17.79
CA ASP A 165 -7.44 -24.40 -16.87
C ASP A 165 -7.53 -23.80 -15.46
N ILE A 166 -7.66 -22.47 -15.36
CA ILE A 166 -7.88 -21.77 -14.07
C ILE A 166 -9.23 -22.17 -13.48
N GLY A 167 -10.27 -22.27 -14.32
CA GLY A 167 -11.60 -22.69 -13.92
C GLY A 167 -11.64 -24.10 -13.34
N GLU A 168 -10.95 -25.05 -13.98
CA GLU A 168 -10.84 -26.44 -13.51
C GLU A 168 -10.04 -26.53 -12.21
N LEU A 169 -8.89 -25.84 -12.14
CA LEU A 169 -7.99 -25.91 -10.98
C LEU A 169 -8.58 -25.27 -9.72
N TYR A 170 -9.33 -24.17 -9.87
CA TYR A 170 -9.89 -23.41 -8.75
C TYR A 170 -11.41 -23.55 -8.60
N GLY A 171 -12.07 -24.39 -9.41
CA GLY A 171 -13.51 -24.60 -9.35
C GLY A 171 -14.35 -23.36 -9.70
N LEU A 172 -13.86 -22.52 -10.62
CA LEU A 172 -14.55 -21.28 -11.02
C LEU A 172 -15.56 -21.55 -12.15
N PRO A 173 -16.73 -20.91 -12.13
CA PRO A 173 -17.75 -21.07 -13.16
C PRO A 173 -17.41 -20.25 -14.42
N ILE A 174 -16.36 -20.66 -15.15
CA ILE A 174 -15.96 -20.03 -16.41
C ILE A 174 -16.93 -20.47 -17.52
N PRO A 175 -17.64 -19.55 -18.22
CA PRO A 175 -18.52 -19.89 -19.32
C PRO A 175 -17.77 -20.63 -20.44
N LEU A 176 -18.38 -21.65 -21.06
CA LEU A 176 -17.78 -22.44 -22.14
C LEU A 176 -17.15 -21.58 -23.26
N ARG A 177 -17.81 -20.47 -23.61
CA ARG A 177 -17.32 -19.50 -24.61
C ARG A 177 -16.01 -18.81 -24.23
N ASP A 178 -15.70 -18.72 -22.94
CA ASP A 178 -14.54 -18.02 -22.40
C ASP A 178 -13.38 -18.98 -22.09
N GLN A 179 -13.63 -20.30 -22.02
CA GLN A 179 -12.64 -21.29 -21.56
C GLN A 179 -11.41 -21.39 -22.46
N ASP A 180 -11.59 -21.20 -23.78
CA ASP A 180 -10.50 -21.26 -24.75
C ASP A 180 -9.64 -19.98 -24.78
N PHE A 181 -10.11 -18.88 -24.17
CA PHE A 181 -9.34 -17.65 -24.09
C PHE A 181 -8.20 -17.79 -23.08
N THR A 182 -7.05 -17.24 -23.43
CA THR A 182 -6.02 -16.93 -22.43
C THR A 182 -6.48 -15.76 -21.58
N VAL A 183 -5.93 -15.62 -20.37
CA VAL A 183 -6.20 -14.46 -19.50
C VAL A 183 -5.97 -13.16 -20.27
N ALA A 184 -4.86 -13.05 -21.01
CA ALA A 184 -4.55 -11.89 -21.82
C ALA A 184 -5.58 -11.63 -22.93
N ALA A 185 -5.99 -12.66 -23.66
CA ALA A 185 -6.97 -12.53 -24.73
C ALA A 185 -8.36 -12.16 -24.18
N ALA A 186 -8.76 -12.71 -23.03
CA ALA A 186 -10.01 -12.39 -22.38
C ALA A 186 -10.09 -10.92 -21.91
N PHE A 187 -8.97 -10.37 -21.44
CA PHE A 187 -8.90 -8.94 -21.12
C PHE A 187 -8.85 -8.07 -22.37
N ALA A 188 -8.10 -8.46 -23.41
CA ALA A 188 -8.03 -7.72 -24.67
C ALA A 188 -9.41 -7.61 -25.34
N ASP A 189 -10.14 -8.72 -25.46
CA ASP A 189 -11.49 -8.79 -26.03
C ASP A 189 -12.48 -7.86 -25.31
N ARG A 190 -12.40 -7.78 -23.97
CA ARG A 190 -13.32 -6.98 -23.15
C ARG A 190 -12.94 -5.51 -23.03
N THR A 191 -11.76 -5.13 -23.54
CA THR A 191 -11.21 -3.78 -23.39
C THR A 191 -10.86 -3.13 -24.73
N ASP A 192 -11.38 -3.66 -25.84
CA ASP A 192 -11.05 -3.22 -27.20
C ASP A 192 -9.52 -3.13 -27.41
N ASP A 193 -8.80 -4.20 -27.05
CA ASP A 193 -7.34 -4.34 -27.09
C ASP A 193 -6.56 -3.32 -26.23
N ARG A 194 -7.17 -2.81 -25.15
CA ARG A 194 -6.55 -1.83 -24.24
C ARG A 194 -6.60 -2.25 -22.76
N PRO A 195 -5.99 -3.39 -22.38
CA PRO A 195 -5.95 -3.81 -20.99
C PRO A 195 -5.07 -2.86 -20.15
N ALA A 196 -5.46 -2.63 -18.91
CA ALA A 196 -4.71 -1.81 -17.95
C ALA A 196 -4.61 -2.50 -16.57
N PRO A 197 -3.54 -2.25 -15.80
CA PRO A 197 -3.43 -2.74 -14.42
C PRO A 197 -4.64 -2.34 -13.57
N GLY A 198 -5.09 -3.26 -12.72
CA GLY A 198 -6.25 -3.08 -11.84
C GLY A 198 -7.60 -3.40 -12.48
N MET A 199 -7.67 -3.67 -13.79
CA MET A 199 -8.89 -4.19 -14.43
C MET A 199 -9.21 -5.60 -13.93
N ARG A 200 -10.50 -5.93 -13.81
CA ARG A 200 -10.96 -7.18 -13.21
C ARG A 200 -12.07 -7.85 -14.01
N ILE A 201 -12.08 -9.17 -13.95
CA ILE A 201 -13.14 -10.03 -14.47
C ILE A 201 -13.61 -10.95 -13.35
N VAL A 202 -14.91 -10.94 -13.05
CA VAL A 202 -15.50 -11.75 -11.98
C VAL A 202 -16.05 -13.06 -12.54
N PHE A 203 -15.76 -14.16 -11.83
CA PHE A 203 -16.24 -15.52 -12.10
C PHE A 203 -16.75 -16.15 -10.79
N GLY A 204 -18.05 -16.03 -10.53
CA GLY A 204 -18.66 -16.56 -9.31
C GLY A 204 -18.14 -15.86 -8.06
N HIS A 205 -17.48 -16.60 -7.18
CA HIS A 205 -16.93 -16.13 -5.90
C HIS A 205 -15.45 -15.72 -6.01
N ALA A 206 -14.96 -15.45 -7.22
CA ALA A 206 -13.59 -15.02 -7.43
C ALA A 206 -13.49 -14.04 -8.60
N ALA A 207 -12.45 -13.22 -8.60
CA ALA A 207 -12.15 -12.28 -9.67
C ALA A 207 -10.70 -12.44 -10.12
N ILE A 208 -10.47 -12.44 -11.43
CA ILE A 208 -9.13 -12.33 -12.01
C ILE A 208 -8.85 -10.84 -12.21
N GLU A 209 -7.72 -10.35 -11.69
CA GLU A 209 -7.29 -8.95 -11.74
C GLU A 209 -5.97 -8.81 -12.51
N VAL A 210 -5.88 -7.83 -13.40
CA VAL A 210 -4.64 -7.49 -14.13
C VAL A 210 -3.63 -6.87 -13.17
N ARG A 211 -2.43 -7.43 -13.10
CA ARG A 211 -1.32 -6.89 -12.29
C ARG A 211 -0.30 -6.16 -13.15
N GLN A 212 0.01 -6.70 -14.33
CA GLN A 212 1.02 -6.16 -15.23
C GLN A 212 0.58 -6.28 -16.68
N VAL A 213 0.86 -5.22 -17.43
CA VAL A 213 0.64 -5.13 -18.88
C VAL A 213 1.94 -4.70 -19.53
N GLU A 214 2.39 -5.42 -20.55
CA GLU A 214 3.54 -5.07 -21.36
C GLU A 214 3.16 -5.10 -22.83
N ASN A 215 3.57 -4.10 -23.59
CA ASN A 215 3.26 -3.99 -25.03
C ASN A 215 1.75 -4.12 -25.33
N GLY A 216 0.89 -3.60 -24.44
CA GLY A 216 -0.57 -3.67 -24.59
C GLY A 216 -1.18 -5.05 -24.31
N ARG A 217 -0.39 -6.01 -23.81
CA ARG A 217 -0.86 -7.36 -23.48
C ARG A 217 -0.66 -7.64 -21.99
N VAL A 218 -1.65 -8.28 -21.36
CA VAL A 218 -1.51 -8.72 -19.96
C VAL A 218 -0.41 -9.79 -19.89
N THR A 219 0.60 -9.56 -19.06
CA THR A 219 1.68 -10.53 -18.79
C THR A 219 1.49 -11.21 -17.45
N LEU A 220 0.91 -10.52 -16.47
CA LEU A 220 0.62 -11.04 -15.14
C LEU A 220 -0.78 -10.64 -14.69
N ALA A 221 -1.54 -11.63 -14.23
CA ALA A 221 -2.82 -11.44 -13.56
C ALA A 221 -2.82 -12.20 -12.23
N ALA A 222 -3.79 -11.92 -11.37
CA ALA A 222 -3.97 -12.64 -10.11
C ALA A 222 -5.44 -12.99 -9.87
N LEU A 223 -5.70 -14.23 -9.45
CA LEU A 223 -7.02 -14.67 -8.99
C LEU A 223 -7.20 -14.29 -7.53
N ARG A 224 -8.27 -13.56 -7.24
CA ARG A 224 -8.70 -13.18 -5.90
C ARG A 224 -10.00 -13.88 -5.56
N LEU A 225 -10.06 -14.53 -4.40
CA LEU A 225 -11.32 -15.08 -3.89
C LEU A 225 -12.11 -13.94 -3.24
N GLU A 226 -13.28 -13.66 -3.77
CA GLU A 226 -14.22 -12.69 -3.20
C GLU A 226 -15.17 -13.47 -2.28
N ARG A 227 -15.18 -13.17 -0.97
CA ARG A 227 -16.25 -13.69 -0.12
C ARG A 227 -17.57 -13.18 -0.67
N ASP A 228 -18.55 -14.07 -0.73
CA ASP A 228 -19.93 -13.75 -1.05
C ASP A 228 -20.43 -12.76 0.02
N ASP A 229 -20.28 -11.46 -0.23
CA ASP A 229 -20.88 -10.39 0.54
C ASP A 229 -22.39 -10.50 0.33
N ALA A 230 -23.03 -11.41 1.09
CA ALA A 230 -24.45 -11.40 1.35
C ALA A 230 -24.81 -10.05 2.02
N GLY A 231 -24.93 -9.00 1.21
CA GLY A 231 -25.03 -7.64 1.70
C GLY A 231 -24.97 -6.52 0.65
N ARG A 232 -24.61 -6.77 -0.61
CA ARG A 232 -24.62 -5.74 -1.68
C ARG A 232 -25.71 -5.91 -2.76
N GLY A 233 -26.73 -6.73 -2.48
CA GLY A 233 -27.89 -6.95 -3.36
C GLY A 233 -28.98 -5.88 -3.34
N THR A 234 -29.00 -4.92 -2.40
CA THR A 234 -30.20 -4.09 -2.17
C THR A 234 -30.15 -2.67 -2.78
N GLN A 235 -29.02 -2.20 -3.30
CA GLN A 235 -28.94 -0.84 -3.87
C GLN A 235 -29.03 -0.76 -5.40
N PHE A 236 -28.68 -1.80 -6.15
CA PHE A 236 -28.79 -1.78 -7.61
C PHE A 236 -30.19 -2.14 -8.14
N ILE A 237 -30.95 -2.98 -7.44
CA ILE A 237 -32.31 -3.39 -7.86
C ILE A 237 -33.33 -2.24 -7.69
N GLN A 238 -33.12 -1.33 -6.73
CA GLN A 238 -33.96 -0.13 -6.53
C GLN A 238 -33.81 0.90 -7.67
N GLY A 239 -32.63 0.98 -8.31
CA GLY A 239 -32.40 1.88 -9.45
C GLY A 239 -33.09 1.42 -10.74
N PHE A 240 -33.01 0.11 -11.03
CA PHE A 240 -33.61 -0.46 -12.25
C PHE A 240 -35.14 -0.56 -12.21
N LEU A 241 -35.74 -0.78 -11.02
CA LEU A 241 -37.21 -0.82 -10.88
C LEU A 241 -37.89 0.56 -10.93
N ARG A 242 -37.15 1.67 -10.80
CA ARG A 242 -37.68 3.03 -11.02
C ARG A 242 -37.73 3.42 -12.50
N LEU A 243 -36.87 2.88 -13.35
CA LEU A 243 -36.92 3.12 -14.80
C LEU A 243 -37.94 2.25 -15.53
N ALA A 244 -38.17 1.01 -15.08
CA ALA A 244 -39.15 0.12 -15.71
C ALA A 244 -40.63 0.51 -15.47
N ARG A 245 -40.91 1.41 -14.51
CA ARG A 245 -42.27 1.90 -14.22
C ARG A 245 -42.63 3.21 -14.93
N LYS A 246 -41.67 3.88 -15.60
CA LYS A 246 -41.91 5.12 -16.34
C LYS A 246 -42.18 4.91 -17.84
N GLY A 247 -41.92 3.71 -18.38
CA GLY A 247 -42.14 3.39 -19.80
C GLY A 247 -43.46 2.68 -20.14
N ARG A 248 -44.33 2.38 -19.17
CA ARG A 248 -45.56 1.58 -19.38
C ARG A 248 -46.86 2.37 -19.17
N ASN A 249 -46.86 3.68 -19.42
CA ASN A 249 -48.07 4.51 -19.31
C ASN A 249 -48.29 5.40 -20.54
N GLN A 250 -47.84 4.97 -21.72
CA GLN A 250 -48.00 5.75 -22.97
C GLN A 250 -48.34 4.87 -24.18
N SER A 251 -49.13 3.82 -23.96
CA SER A 251 -49.81 3.07 -25.01
C SER A 251 -51.19 2.65 -24.49
N ASP A 252 -52.05 3.64 -24.34
CA ASP A 252 -53.52 3.50 -24.38
C ASP A 252 -54.11 4.91 -24.29
N THR A 253 -54.13 5.61 -25.42
CA THR A 253 -55.16 6.62 -25.76
C THR A 253 -54.92 7.12 -27.18
N PHE A 254 -55.86 6.74 -28.06
CA PHE A 254 -56.13 7.19 -29.44
C PHE A 254 -55.22 6.68 -30.55
#